data_AF-A0A3L6ZK34-F1
#
_entry.id   AF-A0A3L6ZK34-F1
#
_cell.length_a   1.000
_cell.length_b   1.000
_cell.length_c   1.000
_cell.angle_alpha   90.00
_cell.angle_beta   90.00
_cell.angle_gamma   90.00
#
_symmetry.space_group_name_H-M   'P 1'
#
loop_
_entity.id
_entity.type
_entity.pdbx_description
1 polymer ?
#
loop_
_entity_poly.entity_id
_entity_poly.type
_entity_poly.pdbx_seq_one_letter_code
_entity_poly.pdbx_strand_id
1 'polypeptide(L)'
;NGLSRLRKDNTGYDLKDRFIGAEGTLGIITEAVLRLFPEPRQRATALVGVESPHAALALFRRLRSVAGDTLTGFEFLPHFGMEMVLRHMPGTMRPLQGDHAYYALAELTSTRQDDDLSAMVLAVLSDAFEAAEVEDAVIAASEPQAAALWRLREHLSDAQKYEGGSIKHAVSVPVS
;
A
#
# COMPACT_ATOMS: atom_id res chain seq x y z
N ASN A 1 11.38 -21.13 26.54
CA ASN A 1 11.80 -21.01 25.12
C ASN A 1 11.11 -19.85 24.39
N GLY A 2 10.23 -19.04 25.01
CA GLY A 2 9.62 -17.87 24.35
C GLY A 2 8.58 -18.19 23.26
N LEU A 3 8.30 -19.47 23.01
CA LEU A 3 7.34 -19.95 21.99
C LEU A 3 5.90 -20.02 22.53
N SER A 4 5.57 -19.15 23.48
CA SER A 4 4.23 -19.07 24.05
C SER A 4 3.22 -18.76 22.94
N ARG A 5 2.15 -19.56 22.86
CA ARG A 5 1.02 -19.30 21.94
C ARG A 5 -0.02 -18.37 22.56
N LEU A 6 0.24 -17.87 23.77
CA LEU A 6 -0.69 -17.03 24.50
C LEU A 6 -0.80 -15.67 23.81
N ARG A 7 -2.04 -15.21 23.62
CA ARG A 7 -2.30 -13.84 23.12
C ARG A 7 -1.91 -12.77 24.14
N LYS A 8 -1.94 -13.12 25.44
CA LYS A 8 -1.56 -12.25 26.54
C LYS A 8 -0.69 -13.07 27.50
N ASP A 9 0.54 -12.63 27.66
CA ASP A 9 1.53 -13.25 28.53
C ASP A 9 2.32 -12.14 29.22
N ASN A 10 2.08 -11.97 30.53
CA ASN A 10 2.65 -10.87 31.31
C ASN A 10 3.69 -11.37 32.33
N THR A 11 4.28 -12.54 32.09
CA THR A 11 5.28 -13.11 33.02
C THR A 11 6.67 -12.56 32.74
N GLY A 12 7.01 -11.42 33.34
CA GLY A 12 8.35 -10.83 33.27
C GLY A 12 8.59 -10.00 32.01
N TYR A 13 9.85 -9.90 31.59
CA TYR A 13 10.26 -9.08 30.46
C TYR A 13 9.92 -9.72 29.11
N ASP A 14 9.56 -8.88 28.15
CA ASP A 14 9.32 -9.30 26.78
C ASP A 14 10.63 -9.39 25.98
N LEU A 15 11.37 -10.48 26.17
CA LEU A 15 12.69 -10.64 25.55
C LEU A 15 12.63 -10.79 24.02
N LYS A 16 11.48 -11.18 23.44
CA LYS A 16 11.35 -11.38 21.98
C LYS A 16 11.59 -10.08 21.21
N ASP A 17 11.14 -8.95 21.76
CA ASP A 17 11.26 -7.62 21.15
C ASP A 17 12.70 -7.08 21.17
N ARG A 18 13.64 -7.78 21.81
CA ARG A 18 15.08 -7.48 21.67
C ARG A 18 15.66 -8.12 20.42
N PHE A 19 15.15 -9.28 19.98
CA PHE A 19 15.64 -9.98 18.79
C PHE A 19 15.00 -9.47 17.50
N ILE A 20 13.76 -8.98 17.55
CA ILE A 20 13.07 -8.38 16.40
C ILE A 20 13.77 -7.08 16.03
N GLY A 21 14.35 -7.02 14.82
CA GLY A 21 15.13 -5.88 14.35
C GLY A 21 16.61 -5.88 14.79
N ALA A 22 17.10 -6.92 15.47
CA ALA A 22 18.49 -6.99 15.93
C ALA A 22 19.51 -7.35 14.84
N GLU A 23 19.03 -7.69 13.63
CA GLU A 23 19.89 -8.01 12.48
C GLU A 23 20.95 -9.09 12.77
N GLY A 24 20.61 -10.07 13.61
CA GLY A 24 21.49 -11.20 13.96
C GLY A 24 22.58 -10.90 14.99
N THR A 25 22.71 -9.64 15.44
CA THR A 25 23.76 -9.23 16.40
C THR A 25 23.58 -9.78 17.81
N LEU A 26 22.35 -10.16 18.18
CA LEU A 26 22.00 -10.68 19.51
C LEU A 26 21.80 -12.20 19.53
N GLY A 27 21.87 -12.87 18.37
CA GLY A 27 21.70 -14.32 18.26
C GLY A 27 20.99 -14.74 16.97
N ILE A 28 20.77 -16.05 16.84
CA ILE A 28 20.14 -16.68 15.67
C ILE A 28 18.72 -17.12 16.06
N ILE A 29 17.72 -16.60 15.34
CA ILE A 29 16.33 -17.06 15.48
C ILE A 29 16.21 -18.42 14.78
N THR A 30 15.85 -19.47 15.53
CA THR A 30 15.66 -20.83 14.99
C THR A 30 14.19 -21.19 14.79
N GLU A 31 13.29 -20.58 15.56
CA GLU A 31 11.85 -20.85 15.53
C GLU A 31 11.06 -19.57 15.84
N ALA A 32 9.86 -19.45 15.29
CA ALA A 32 8.94 -18.35 15.57
C ALA A 32 7.49 -18.84 15.60
N VAL A 33 6.69 -18.28 16.52
CA VAL A 33 5.22 -18.47 16.55
C VAL A 33 4.59 -17.18 16.04
N LEU A 34 3.91 -17.26 14.91
CA LEU A 34 3.27 -16.11 14.26
C LEU A 34 1.76 -16.17 14.41
N ARG A 35 1.14 -15.02 14.60
CA ARG A 35 -0.31 -14.88 14.57
C ARG A 35 -0.79 -14.86 13.12
N LEU A 36 -1.76 -15.72 12.80
CA LEU A 36 -2.50 -15.65 11.55
C LEU A 36 -3.74 -14.77 11.71
N PHE A 37 -4.18 -14.20 10.60
CA PHE A 37 -5.42 -13.43 10.50
C PHE A 37 -6.35 -14.10 9.48
N PRO A 38 -7.68 -13.93 9.62
CA PRO A 38 -8.62 -14.44 8.63
C PRO A 38 -8.33 -13.88 7.25
N GLU A 39 -8.50 -14.71 6.22
CA GLU A 39 -8.41 -14.28 4.84
C GLU A 39 -9.49 -13.22 4.53
N PRO A 40 -9.12 -12.08 3.92
CA PRO A 40 -10.11 -11.12 3.47
C PRO A 40 -11.09 -11.73 2.47
N ARG A 41 -12.38 -11.45 2.66
CA ARG A 41 -13.48 -11.89 1.79
C ARG A 41 -13.87 -10.85 0.75
N GLN A 42 -13.51 -9.59 1.00
CA GLN A 42 -13.76 -8.45 0.14
C GLN A 42 -12.47 -7.66 -0.05
N ARG A 43 -12.26 -7.14 -1.26
CA ARG A 43 -11.09 -6.34 -1.63
C ARG A 43 -11.49 -5.31 -2.69
N ALA A 44 -11.00 -4.09 -2.53
CA ALA A 44 -11.05 -3.05 -3.55
C ALA A 44 -9.68 -2.41 -3.69
N THR A 45 -9.20 -2.28 -4.94
CA THR A 45 -7.92 -1.66 -5.26
C THR A 45 -8.17 -0.53 -6.24
N ALA A 46 -7.64 0.65 -5.95
CA ALA A 46 -7.78 1.82 -6.82
C ALA A 46 -6.43 2.49 -7.06
N LEU A 47 -6.17 2.87 -8.31
CA LEU A 47 -5.07 3.76 -8.66
C LEU A 47 -5.65 5.12 -9.05
N VAL A 48 -5.06 6.17 -8.51
CA VAL A 48 -5.59 7.53 -8.59
C VAL A 48 -4.48 8.48 -9.02
N GLY A 49 -4.72 9.28 -10.05
CA GLY A 49 -3.84 10.36 -10.51
C GLY A 49 -4.14 11.65 -9.75
N VAL A 50 -3.10 12.30 -9.23
CA VAL A 50 -3.23 13.53 -8.43
C VAL A 50 -2.12 14.54 -8.79
N GLU A 51 -2.45 15.82 -8.64
CA GLU A 51 -1.53 16.91 -9.01
C GLU A 51 -0.36 17.10 -8.03
N SER A 52 -0.51 16.68 -6.77
CA SER A 52 0.47 16.98 -5.72
C SER A 52 0.50 15.97 -4.57
N PRO A 53 1.58 15.91 -3.77
CA PRO A 53 1.61 15.11 -2.54
C PRO A 53 0.55 15.54 -1.51
N HIS A 54 0.17 16.82 -1.50
CA HIS A 54 -0.88 17.33 -0.61
C HIS A 54 -2.26 16.79 -1.01
N ALA A 55 -2.53 16.69 -2.31
CA ALA A 55 -3.74 16.07 -2.83
C ALA A 55 -3.78 14.56 -2.49
N ALA A 56 -2.65 13.84 -2.64
CA ALA A 56 -2.55 12.45 -2.19
C ALA A 56 -2.83 12.29 -0.69
N LEU A 57 -2.33 13.21 0.14
CA LEU A 57 -2.59 13.21 1.59
C LEU A 57 -4.06 13.52 1.93
N ALA A 58 -4.69 14.43 1.19
CA ALA A 58 -6.13 14.71 1.35
C ALA A 58 -6.96 13.46 1.03
N LEU A 59 -6.67 12.80 -0.09
CA LEU A 59 -7.29 11.52 -0.46
C LEU A 59 -7.07 10.44 0.60
N PHE A 60 -5.84 10.28 1.11
CA PHE A 60 -5.55 9.34 2.20
C PHE A 60 -6.43 9.61 3.42
N ARG A 61 -6.57 10.87 3.83
CA ARG A 61 -7.40 11.26 4.98
C ARG A 61 -8.88 10.94 4.76
N ARG A 62 -9.41 11.15 3.55
CA ARG A 62 -10.79 10.78 3.19
C ARG A 62 -11.02 9.28 3.22
N LEU A 63 -10.12 8.51 2.60
CA LEU A 63 -10.20 7.05 2.64
C LEU A 63 -10.10 6.54 4.07
N ARG A 64 -9.15 7.05 4.87
CA ARG A 64 -8.97 6.60 6.26
C ARG A 64 -10.17 6.97 7.14
N SER A 65 -10.81 8.11 6.93
CA SER A 65 -11.98 8.53 7.74
C SER A 65 -13.20 7.67 7.47
N VAL A 66 -13.40 7.21 6.23
CA VAL A 66 -14.54 6.38 5.82
C VAL A 66 -14.28 4.89 6.03
N ALA A 67 -13.11 4.40 5.62
CA ALA A 67 -12.76 2.98 5.63
C ALA A 67 -12.18 2.51 6.97
N GLY A 68 -11.57 3.40 7.76
CA GLY A 68 -10.93 3.03 9.02
C GLY A 68 -9.88 1.94 8.82
N ASP A 69 -10.04 0.82 9.54
CA ASP A 69 -9.11 -0.30 9.50
C ASP A 69 -9.26 -1.20 8.26
N THR A 70 -10.29 -1.00 7.44
CA THR A 70 -10.37 -1.71 6.15
C THR A 70 -9.41 -1.11 5.12
N LEU A 71 -8.91 0.12 5.30
CA LEU A 71 -7.81 0.66 4.50
C LEU A 71 -6.49 -0.02 4.89
N THR A 72 -6.09 -1.01 4.09
CA THR A 72 -4.93 -1.87 4.36
C THR A 72 -3.69 -1.54 3.55
N GLY A 73 -3.83 -0.73 2.49
CA GLY A 73 -2.70 -0.21 1.72
C GLY A 73 -2.98 1.20 1.22
N PHE A 74 -1.96 2.07 1.32
CA PHE A 74 -1.95 3.36 0.65
C PHE A 74 -0.52 3.71 0.27
N GLU A 75 -0.22 3.65 -1.02
CA GLU A 75 1.11 3.83 -1.58
C GLU A 75 1.14 5.09 -2.44
N PHE A 76 2.23 5.84 -2.36
CA PHE A 76 2.46 7.04 -3.14
C PHE A 76 3.54 6.79 -4.19
N LEU A 77 3.28 7.15 -5.44
CA LEU A 77 4.19 6.95 -6.55
C LEU A 77 4.40 8.27 -7.30
N PRO A 78 5.64 8.74 -7.47
CA PRO A 78 5.92 9.91 -8.30
C PRO A 78 5.86 9.56 -9.79
N HIS A 79 5.53 10.55 -10.63
CA HIS A 79 5.48 10.40 -12.09
C HIS A 79 6.72 9.72 -12.67
N PHE A 80 7.92 10.18 -12.30
CA PHE A 80 9.16 9.59 -12.83
C PHE A 80 9.28 8.10 -12.53
N GLY A 81 8.82 7.65 -11.36
CA GLY A 81 8.83 6.23 -10.98
C GLY A 81 7.86 5.41 -11.83
N MET A 82 6.66 5.95 -12.06
CA MET A 82 5.67 5.36 -12.97
C MET A 82 6.25 5.21 -14.39
N GLU A 83 6.89 6.25 -14.93
CA GLU A 83 7.49 6.22 -16.27
C GLU A 83 8.59 5.17 -16.41
N MET A 84 9.44 5.01 -15.39
CA MET A 84 10.48 3.99 -15.39
C MET A 84 9.88 2.58 -15.42
N VAL A 85 8.82 2.35 -14.66
CA VAL A 85 8.12 1.05 -14.64
C VAL A 85 7.49 0.76 -15.99
N LEU A 86 6.75 1.71 -16.55
CA LEU A 86 6.11 1.55 -17.86
C LEU A 86 7.12 1.34 -19.00
N ARG A 87 8.32 1.92 -18.90
CA ARG A 87 9.39 1.76 -19.88
C ARG A 87 10.08 0.41 -19.81
N HIS A 88 10.36 -0.07 -18.60
CA HIS A 88 11.29 -1.19 -18.40
C HIS A 88 10.64 -2.50 -17.99
N MET A 89 9.42 -2.47 -17.44
CA MET A 89 8.77 -3.65 -16.88
C MET A 89 7.79 -4.26 -17.89
N PRO A 90 8.07 -5.46 -18.43
CA PRO A 90 7.21 -6.10 -19.42
C PRO A 90 5.80 -6.34 -18.90
N GLY A 91 4.79 -6.11 -19.75
CA GLY A 91 3.39 -6.36 -19.40
C GLY A 91 2.76 -5.36 -18.42
N THR A 92 3.46 -4.26 -18.12
CA THR A 92 2.85 -3.09 -17.48
C THR A 92 2.22 -2.18 -18.53
N MET A 93 1.11 -1.53 -18.18
CA MET A 93 0.40 -0.58 -19.05
C MET A 93 -0.04 0.61 -18.23
N ARG A 94 -0.13 1.78 -18.86
CA ARG A 94 -0.67 3.00 -18.23
C ARG A 94 -2.18 2.82 -18.04
N PRO A 95 -2.68 2.80 -16.80
CA PRO A 95 -4.09 2.49 -16.55
C PRO A 95 -5.00 3.72 -16.55
N LEU A 96 -4.45 4.92 -16.39
CA LEU A 96 -5.16 6.20 -16.40
C LEU A 96 -4.92 6.95 -17.70
N GLN A 97 -5.84 7.84 -18.07
CA GLN A 97 -5.67 8.68 -19.26
C GLN A 97 -4.82 9.91 -18.95
N GLY A 98 -3.87 10.21 -19.85
CA GLY A 98 -2.97 11.34 -19.68
C GLY A 98 -1.83 11.07 -18.70
N ASP A 99 -1.11 12.14 -18.38
CA ASP A 99 0.04 12.11 -17.47
C ASP A 99 -0.31 12.86 -16.18
N HIS A 100 -0.08 12.20 -15.05
CA HIS A 100 -0.31 12.76 -13.72
C HIS A 100 1.04 12.98 -13.04
N ALA A 101 1.17 14.07 -12.29
CA ALA A 101 2.40 14.40 -11.57
C ALA A 101 2.72 13.37 -10.47
N TYR A 102 1.67 12.81 -9.87
CA TYR A 102 1.76 11.79 -8.84
C TYR A 102 0.60 10.80 -8.95
N TYR A 103 0.78 9.64 -8.33
CA TYR A 103 -0.22 8.59 -8.24
C TYR A 103 -0.35 8.11 -6.79
N ALA A 104 -1.58 7.76 -6.40
CA ALA A 104 -1.88 7.05 -5.17
C ALA A 104 -2.48 5.69 -5.50
N LEU A 105 -1.94 4.63 -4.92
CA LEU A 105 -2.50 3.28 -4.98
C LEU A 105 -3.11 2.95 -3.61
N ALA A 106 -4.43 2.80 -3.55
CA ALA A 106 -5.16 2.45 -2.35
C ALA A 106 -5.68 1.02 -2.42
N GLU A 107 -5.62 0.31 -1.31
CA GLU A 107 -6.23 -1.00 -1.15
C GLU A 107 -7.03 -1.08 0.13
N LEU A 108 -8.29 -1.50 -0.02
CA LEU A 108 -9.17 -1.82 1.09
C LEU A 108 -9.41 -3.34 1.12
N THR A 109 -9.43 -3.91 2.31
CA THR A 109 -9.80 -5.31 2.52
C THR A 109 -10.74 -5.47 3.72
N SER A 110 -11.66 -6.44 3.64
CA SER A 110 -12.57 -6.77 4.74
C SER A 110 -12.75 -8.27 4.85
N THR A 111 -12.93 -8.74 6.08
CA THR A 111 -13.27 -10.14 6.39
C THR A 111 -14.78 -10.37 6.39
N ARG A 112 -15.59 -9.32 6.24
CA ARG A 112 -17.05 -9.37 6.17
C ARG A 112 -17.46 -9.53 4.71
N GLN A 113 -18.32 -10.50 4.43
CA GLN A 113 -18.75 -10.80 3.06
C GLN A 113 -19.67 -9.71 2.48
N ASP A 114 -20.46 -9.06 3.33
CA ASP A 114 -21.49 -8.10 2.90
C ASP A 114 -20.96 -6.66 2.75
N ASP A 115 -19.67 -6.43 3.01
CA ASP A 115 -19.06 -5.11 2.81
C ASP A 115 -18.87 -4.86 1.31
N ASP A 116 -19.34 -3.72 0.80
CA ASP A 116 -19.09 -3.28 -0.57
C ASP A 116 -17.97 -2.22 -0.58
N LEU A 117 -16.73 -2.71 -0.58
CA LEU A 117 -15.55 -1.85 -0.55
C LEU A 117 -15.37 -1.07 -1.86
N SER A 118 -15.81 -1.62 -2.99
CA SER A 118 -15.74 -0.95 -4.29
C SER A 118 -16.69 0.24 -4.34
N ALA A 119 -17.92 0.09 -3.85
CA ALA A 119 -18.86 1.22 -3.72
C ALA A 119 -18.35 2.27 -2.72
N MET A 120 -17.72 1.84 -1.62
CA MET A 120 -17.11 2.76 -0.65
C MET A 120 -15.99 3.60 -1.29
N VAL A 121 -15.06 2.95 -2.00
CA VAL A 121 -13.98 3.66 -2.72
C VAL A 121 -14.57 4.59 -3.76
N LEU A 122 -15.58 4.15 -4.52
CA LEU A 122 -16.24 4.98 -5.52
C LEU A 122 -16.83 6.25 -4.90
N ALA A 123 -17.56 6.14 -3.80
CA ALA A 123 -18.15 7.29 -3.11
C ALA A 123 -17.07 8.28 -2.64
N VAL A 124 -15.98 7.79 -2.04
CA VAL A 124 -14.86 8.64 -1.62
C VAL A 124 -14.20 9.34 -2.81
N LEU A 125 -14.02 8.64 -3.92
CA LEU A 125 -13.44 9.22 -5.14
C LEU A 125 -14.37 10.26 -5.75
N SER A 126 -15.69 10.04 -5.77
CA SER A 126 -16.66 11.03 -6.23
C SER A 126 -16.53 12.34 -5.45
N ASP A 127 -16.49 12.28 -4.12
CA ASP A 127 -16.31 13.48 -3.28
C ASP A 127 -14.94 14.14 -3.51
N ALA A 128 -13.89 13.36 -3.79
CA ALA A 128 -12.55 13.88 -4.05
C ALA A 128 -12.43 14.56 -5.43
N PHE A 129 -13.16 14.05 -6.44
CA PHE A 129 -13.30 14.71 -7.73
C PHE A 129 -14.03 16.06 -7.60
N GLU A 130 -15.12 16.12 -6.84
CA GLU A 130 -15.85 17.38 -6.60
C GLU A 130 -14.99 18.42 -5.87
N ALA A 131 -14.08 17.97 -5.02
CA ALA A 131 -13.11 18.82 -4.32
C ALA A 131 -11.87 19.19 -5.16
N ALA A 132 -11.79 18.74 -6.41
CA ALA A 132 -10.61 18.89 -7.29
C ALA A 132 -9.31 18.33 -6.69
N GLU A 133 -9.39 17.27 -5.88
CA GLU A 133 -8.24 16.60 -5.28
C GLU A 133 -7.72 15.43 -6.16
N VAL A 134 -8.53 14.99 -7.12
CA VAL A 134 -8.24 13.85 -8.01
C VAL A 134 -8.43 14.27 -9.46
N GLU A 135 -7.48 13.87 -10.32
CA GLU A 135 -7.48 14.17 -11.75
C GLU A 135 -8.09 13.04 -12.59
N ASP A 136 -7.75 11.80 -12.26
CA ASP A 136 -8.32 10.57 -12.86
C ASP A 136 -8.20 9.41 -11.86
N ALA A 137 -9.02 8.38 -12.01
CA ALA A 137 -8.97 7.21 -11.15
C ALA A 137 -9.52 5.96 -11.84
N VAL A 138 -8.95 4.81 -11.48
CA VAL A 138 -9.48 3.50 -11.84
C VAL A 138 -9.63 2.63 -10.60
N ILE A 139 -10.80 2.00 -10.46
CA ILE A 139 -11.03 0.93 -9.49
C ILE A 139 -10.90 -0.40 -10.24
N ALA A 140 -10.12 -1.32 -9.70
CA ALA A 140 -9.97 -2.64 -10.28
C ALA A 140 -11.31 -3.41 -10.24
N ALA A 141 -11.77 -3.88 -11.39
CA ALA A 141 -12.99 -4.66 -11.56
C ALA A 141 -12.74 -6.18 -11.42
N SER A 142 -11.50 -6.61 -11.20
CA SER A 142 -11.12 -8.02 -11.06
C SER A 142 -9.78 -8.19 -10.34
N GLU A 143 -9.52 -9.37 -9.78
CA GLU A 143 -8.23 -9.70 -9.15
C GLU A 143 -7.02 -9.55 -10.09
N PRO A 144 -7.08 -10.00 -11.37
CA PRO A 144 -5.97 -9.76 -12.30
C PRO A 144 -5.70 -8.28 -12.55
N GLN A 145 -6.75 -7.44 -12.58
CA GLN A 145 -6.58 -5.99 -12.73
C GLN A 145 -5.98 -5.38 -11.45
N ALA A 146 -6.44 -5.79 -10.27
CA ALA A 146 -5.86 -5.36 -9.00
C ALA A 146 -4.37 -5.72 -8.90
N ALA A 147 -4.01 -6.95 -9.28
CA ALA A 147 -2.62 -7.39 -9.36
C ALA A 147 -1.82 -6.57 -10.38
N ALA A 148 -2.40 -6.23 -11.53
CA ALA A 148 -1.75 -5.39 -12.52
C ALA A 148 -1.46 -3.97 -11.99
N LEU A 149 -2.36 -3.39 -11.20
CA LEU A 149 -2.12 -2.10 -10.53
C LEU A 149 -1.01 -2.21 -9.48
N TRP A 150 -1.02 -3.25 -8.65
CA TRP A 150 0.03 -3.49 -7.65
C TRP A 150 1.41 -3.67 -8.28
N ARG A 151 1.49 -4.37 -9.42
CA ARG A 151 2.76 -4.52 -10.16
C ARG A 151 3.41 -3.18 -10.51
N LEU A 152 2.62 -2.14 -10.79
CA LEU A 152 3.16 -0.81 -11.06
C LEU A 152 3.96 -0.27 -9.86
N ARG A 153 3.45 -0.51 -8.65
CA ARG A 153 4.09 -0.10 -7.39
C ARG A 153 5.25 -1.00 -7.00
N GLU A 154 5.07 -2.32 -7.10
CA GLU A 154 6.05 -3.31 -6.67
C GLU A 154 7.34 -3.24 -7.49
N HIS A 155 7.22 -2.95 -8.79
CA HIS A 155 8.37 -2.88 -9.68
C HIS A 155 9.19 -1.59 -9.62
N LEU A 156 8.78 -0.57 -8.84
CA LEU A 156 9.50 0.71 -8.76
C LEU A 156 11.00 0.56 -8.45
N SER A 157 11.36 -0.37 -7.54
CA SER A 157 12.76 -0.60 -7.16
C SER A 157 13.55 -1.36 -8.22
N ASP A 158 12.89 -2.25 -8.98
CA ASP A 158 13.53 -3.04 -10.02
C ASP A 158 13.72 -2.24 -11.31
N ALA A 159 12.74 -1.42 -11.68
CA ALA A 159 12.82 -0.52 -12.83
C ALA A 159 14.01 0.45 -12.75
N GLN A 160 14.39 0.88 -11.54
CA GLN A 160 15.58 1.71 -11.30
C GLN A 160 16.89 1.10 -11.79
N LYS A 161 17.01 -0.23 -11.83
CA LYS A 161 18.25 -0.91 -12.26
C LYS A 161 18.61 -0.63 -13.72
N TYR A 162 17.63 -0.22 -14.52
CA TYR A 162 17.78 0.06 -15.95
C TYR A 162 18.08 1.54 -16.25
N GLU A 163 18.13 2.39 -15.21
CA GLU A 163 18.24 3.85 -15.34
C GLU A 163 19.60 4.37 -14.80
N GLY A 164 20.57 3.47 -14.64
CA GLY A 164 21.92 3.77 -14.18
C GLY A 164 22.10 3.64 -12.67
N GLY A 165 22.98 4.46 -12.09
CA GLY A 165 23.28 4.42 -10.66
C GLY A 165 22.12 4.94 -9.81
N SER A 166 21.74 4.20 -8.75
CA SER A 166 20.67 4.56 -7.81
C SER A 166 21.23 4.72 -6.40
N ILE A 167 21.11 5.94 -5.85
CA ILE A 167 21.45 6.25 -4.46
C ILE A 167 20.16 6.17 -3.65
N LYS A 168 20.04 5.15 -2.79
CA LYS A 168 18.79 4.83 -2.09
C LYS A 168 18.82 5.36 -0.65
N HIS A 169 17.78 6.09 -0.28
CA HIS A 169 17.51 6.50 1.09
C HIS A 169 16.14 5.96 1.50
N ALA A 170 16.09 5.23 2.62
CA ALA A 170 14.85 4.81 3.26
C ALA A 170 14.69 5.65 4.54
N VAL A 171 13.75 6.60 4.50
CA VAL A 171 13.57 7.59 5.56
C VAL A 171 12.14 7.60 6.08
N SER A 172 11.94 8.14 7.27
CA SER A 172 10.63 8.35 7.87
C SER A 172 10.51 9.78 8.35
N VAL A 173 9.38 10.41 8.03
CA VAL A 173 9.01 11.76 8.47
C VAL A 173 7.57 11.73 8.98
N PRO A 174 7.17 12.68 9.84
CA PRO A 174 5.76 12.87 10.16
C PRO A 174 4.94 13.08 8.88
N VAL A 175 3.75 12.48 8.82
CA VAL A 175 2.81 12.65 7.71
C VAL A 175 2.05 14.00 7.80
N SER A 176 2.31 14.79 8.85
CA SER A 176 1.67 16.06 9.19
C SER A 176 2.63 17.24 9.07
#